data_AF-A0A1Y5T9B1-F1
#
_entry.id   AF-A0A1Y5T9B1-F1
#
_cell.length_a   1.000
_cell.length_b   1.000
_cell.length_c   1.000
_cell.angle_alpha   90.00
_cell.angle_beta   90.00
_cell.angle_gamma   90.00
#
_symmetry.space_group_name_H-M   'P 1'
#
loop_
_entity.id
_entity.type
_entity.pdbx_description
1 polymer ?
#
loop_
_entity_poly.entity_id
_entity_poly.type
_entity_poly.pdbx_seq_one_letter_code
_entity_poly.pdbx_strand_id
1 'polypeptide(L)' 'MINMVVRMVMRRLINRGVSAGIDRAFGSAKDPRQMTVEERRRHEQVQANARRSKKALRVVRRFGRF' A
#
# COMPACT_ATOMS: atom_id res chain seq x y z
N MET A 1 -21.65 -5.92 15.77
CA MET A 1 -21.76 -6.35 14.36
C MET A 1 -21.37 -5.25 13.36
N ILE A 2 -21.94 -4.05 13.45
CA ILE A 2 -21.72 -2.94 12.50
C ILE A 2 -20.24 -2.59 12.31
N ASN A 3 -19.43 -2.60 13.38
CA ASN A 3 -18.02 -2.21 13.33
C ASN A 3 -17.16 -3.13 12.42
N MET A 4 -17.52 -4.41 12.27
CA MET A 4 -16.81 -5.31 11.35
C MET A 4 -17.19 -5.04 9.89
N VAL A 5 -18.47 -4.77 9.62
CA VAL A 5 -18.97 -4.48 8.27
C VAL A 5 -18.38 -3.17 7.77
N VAL A 6 -18.42 -2.10 8.58
CA VAL A 6 -17.82 -0.80 8.21
C VAL A 6 -16.31 -0.93 7.96
N ARG A 7 -15.58 -1.67 8.83
CA ARG A 7 -14.15 -1.93 8.61
C ARG A 7 -13.90 -2.74 7.34
N MET A 8 -14.75 -3.71 7.02
CA MET A 8 -14.62 -4.53 5.82
C MET A 8 -14.87 -3.71 4.56
N VAL A 9 -15.90 -2.88 4.57
CA VAL A 9 -16.27 -1.98 3.45
C VAL A 9 -15.20 -0.92 3.24
N MET A 10 -14.77 -0.22 4.30
CA MET A 10 -13.67 0.76 4.21
C MET A 10 -12.39 0.12 3.70
N ARG A 11 -12.04 -1.07 4.20
CA ARG A 11 -10.85 -1.78 3.73
C ARG A 11 -10.97 -2.19 2.27
N ARG A 12 -12.16 -2.62 1.81
CA ARG A 12 -12.40 -2.98 0.41
C ARG A 12 -12.37 -1.75 -0.51
N LEU A 13 -12.96 -0.63 -0.08
CA LEU A 13 -13.03 0.63 -0.82
C LEU A 13 -11.65 1.28 -0.92
N ILE A 14 -10.91 1.39 0.19
CA ILE A 14 -9.55 1.95 0.17
C ILE A 14 -8.64 1.07 -0.68
N ASN A 15 -8.68 -0.26 -0.53
CA ASN A 15 -7.84 -1.14 -1.34
C ASN A 15 -8.18 -1.02 -2.84
N ARG A 16 -9.46 -1.00 -3.21
CA ARG A 16 -9.87 -0.82 -4.62
C ARG A 16 -9.56 0.58 -5.15
N GLY A 17 -9.79 1.62 -4.36
CA GLY A 17 -9.56 3.02 -4.73
C GLY A 17 -8.07 3.35 -4.87
N VAL A 18 -7.24 2.82 -3.98
CA VAL A 18 -5.77 2.97 -4.07
C VAL A 18 -5.23 2.16 -5.25
N SER A 19 -5.67 0.92 -5.46
CA SER A 19 -5.25 0.14 -6.63
C SER A 19 -5.66 0.80 -7.94
N ALA A 20 -6.92 1.23 -8.09
CA ALA A 20 -7.40 1.92 -9.29
C ALA A 20 -6.73 3.28 -9.48
N GLY A 21 -6.45 4.01 -8.39
CA GLY A 21 -5.74 5.28 -8.43
C GLY A 21 -4.28 5.12 -8.85
N ILE A 22 -3.58 4.10 -8.33
CA ILE A 22 -2.22 3.77 -8.73
C ILE A 22 -2.19 3.28 -10.17
N ASP A 23 -3.10 2.40 -10.57
CA ASP A 23 -3.17 1.89 -11.95
C ASP A 23 -3.47 3.02 -12.95
N ARG A 24 -4.27 4.01 -12.56
CA ARG A 24 -4.59 5.17 -13.41
C ARG A 24 -3.50 6.26 -13.40
N ALA A 25 -2.76 6.41 -12.31
CA ALA A 25 -1.71 7.41 -12.17
C ALA A 25 -0.33 6.92 -12.64
N PHE A 26 -0.05 5.62 -12.49
CA PHE A 26 1.25 5.01 -12.77
C PHE A 26 1.19 3.91 -13.84
N GLY A 27 0.01 3.65 -14.41
CA GLY A 27 -0.24 2.50 -15.29
C GLY A 27 -0.48 1.23 -14.48
N SER A 28 -1.30 0.31 -15.00
CA SER A 28 -1.59 -0.98 -14.33
C SER A 28 -0.33 -1.57 -13.73
N ALA A 29 -0.36 -1.94 -12.45
CA ALA A 29 0.75 -2.59 -11.76
C ALA A 29 1.20 -3.82 -12.57
N LYS A 30 2.22 -3.64 -13.44
CA LYS A 30 2.72 -4.68 -14.34
C LYS A 30 3.19 -5.86 -13.49
N ASP A 31 2.96 -7.08 -13.98
CA ASP A 31 3.44 -8.28 -13.31
C ASP A 31 4.96 -8.11 -13.07
N PRO A 32 5.48 -8.41 -11.86
CA PRO A 32 6.90 -8.23 -11.56
C PRO A 32 7.86 -8.95 -12.52
N ARG A 33 7.36 -9.95 -13.24
CA ARG A 33 8.08 -10.69 -14.28
C ARG A 33 8.13 -9.97 -15.63
N GLN A 34 7.28 -8.98 -15.85
CA GLN A 34 7.20 -8.17 -17.07
C GLN A 34 7.82 -6.76 -16.88
N MET A 35 8.27 -6.42 -15.67
CA MET A 35 8.93 -5.14 -15.41
C MET A 35 10.34 -5.10 -16.01
N THR A 36 10.67 -3.97 -16.65
CA THR A 36 12.04 -3.68 -17.08
C THR A 36 12.96 -3.48 -15.87
N VAL A 37 14.28 -3.58 -16.08
CA VAL A 37 15.28 -3.44 -15.00
C VAL A 37 15.20 -2.06 -14.31
N GLU A 38 14.87 -1.01 -15.08
CA GLU A 38 14.67 0.33 -14.51
C GLU A 38 13.38 0.46 -13.69
N GLU A 39 12.27 -0.12 -14.17
CA GLU A 39 11.01 -0.16 -13.42
C GLU A 39 11.20 -0.91 -12.10
N ARG A 40 11.93 -2.03 -12.12
CA ARG A 40 12.26 -2.81 -10.91
C ARG A 40 13.02 -1.98 -9.88
N ARG A 41 14.04 -1.22 -10.29
CA ARG A 41 14.82 -0.35 -9.38
C ARG A 41 13.94 0.72 -8.72
N ARG A 42 13.04 1.34 -9.49
CA ARG A 42 12.08 2.32 -8.93
C ARG A 42 11.14 1.65 -7.92
N HIS A 43 10.63 0.47 -8.24
CA HIS A 43 9.79 -0.30 -7.31
C HIS A 43 10.52 -0.69 -6.03
N GLU A 44 11.80 -1.07 -6.11
CA GLU A 44 12.63 -1.40 -4.94
C GLU A 44 12.82 -0.19 -4.03
N GLN A 45 13.08 1.00 -4.60
CA GLN A 45 13.18 2.25 -3.84
C GLN A 45 11.85 2.61 -3.16
N VAL A 46 10.73 2.49 -3.87
CA VAL A 46 9.39 2.71 -3.30
C VAL A 46 9.10 1.71 -2.18
N GLN A 47 9.44 0.43 -2.36
CA GLN A 47 9.29 -0.59 -1.33
C GLN A 47 10.16 -0.32 -0.11
N ALA A 48 11.41 0.12 -0.29
CA ALA A 48 12.31 0.45 0.81
C ALA A 48 11.73 1.59 1.67
N ASN A 49 11.22 2.64 1.02
CA ASN A 49 10.53 3.74 1.68
C ASN A 49 9.27 3.25 2.41
N ALA A 50 8.42 2.46 1.75
CA ALA A 50 7.22 1.89 2.37
C ALA A 50 7.55 1.02 3.60
N ARG A 51 8.65 0.25 3.57
CA ARG A 51 9.11 -0.56 4.72
C ARG A 51 9.53 0.32 5.90
N ARG A 52 10.25 1.41 5.66
CA ARG A 52 10.63 2.39 6.70
C ARG A 52 9.40 3.05 7.31
N SER A 53 8.46 3.51 6.48
CA SER A 53 7.20 4.09 6.95
C SER A 53 6.36 3.10 7.76
N LYS A 54 6.29 1.82 7.34
CA LYS A 54 5.61 0.75 8.12
C LYS A 54 6.24 0.54 9.50
N LYS A 55 7.57 0.60 9.61
CA LYS A 55 8.27 0.50 10.91
C LYS A 55 7.93 1.70 11.79
N ALA A 56 7.97 2.92 11.26
CA ALA A 56 7.58 4.14 11.97
C ALA A 56 6.13 4.07 12.46
N LEU A 57 5.20 3.67 11.59
CA LEU A 57 3.78 3.50 11.96
C LEU A 57 3.57 2.41 13.03
N ARG A 58 4.40 1.37 13.05
CA ARG A 58 4.32 0.31 14.07
C ARG A 58 4.77 0.84 15.44
N VAL A 59 5.81 1.66 15.44
CA VAL A 59 6.30 2.39 16.63
C VAL A 59 5.19 3.32 17.13
N VAL A 60 4.67 4.20 16.28
CA VAL A 60 3.56 5.10 16.63
C VAL A 60 2.34 4.34 17.15
N ARG A 61 1.96 3.22 16.54
CA ARG A 61 0.85 2.37 17.01
C ARG A 61 1.08 1.70 18.36
N ARG A 62 2.34 1.49 18.74
CA ARG A 62 2.70 0.92 20.05
C ARG A 62 2.69 2.01 21.12
N PHE A 63 3.21 3.19 20.79
CA PHE A 63 3.27 4.33 21.70
C PHE A 63 1.95 5.10 21.83
N GLY A 64 1.07 5.04 20.83
CA GLY A 64 -0.25 5.67 20.88
C GLY A 64 -1.37 4.76 21.38
N ARG A 65 -1.04 3.64 22.05
CA ARG A 65 -2.02 2.67 22.57
C ARG A 65 -2.08 2.67 24.11
N PHE A 66 -1.87 3.83 24.72
CA PHE A 66 -2.08 4.06 26.14
C PHE A 66 -3.37 4.86 26.33
#